data_AF-A0A4V1SM25-F1
#
_entry.id   AF-A0A4V1SM25-F1
#
_cell.length_a   1.000
_cell.length_b   1.000
_cell.length_c   1.000
_cell.angle_alpha   90.00
_cell.angle_beta   90.00
_cell.angle_gamma   90.00
#
_symmetry.space_group_name_H-M   'P 1'
#
loop_
_entity.id
_entity.type
_entity.pdbx_description
1 polymer ?
#
loop_
_entity_poly.entity_id
_entity_poly.type
_entity_poly.pdbx_seq_one_letter_code
_entity_poly.pdbx_strand_id
1 'polypeptide(L)'
;MLEIIALIFLTKNIGEKATRKGLPPGRWKLYTVLAWFGAEVLGFILGAMLFGNENLIGLMLFAMVCAVGGYLLIKYNIDKYPDNPDSLDDDINRIGNN
;
A
#
# COMPACT_ATOMS: atom_id res chain seq x y z
N MET A 1 12.86 7.91 7.78
CA MET A 1 11.94 8.58 8.75
C MET A 1 10.64 9.01 8.10
N LEU A 2 10.65 9.54 6.86
CA LEU A 2 9.44 9.91 6.12
C LEU A 2 8.64 8.68 5.66
N GLU A 3 9.31 7.55 5.46
CA GLU A 3 8.75 6.26 5.05
C GLU A 3 7.73 5.75 6.07
N ILE A 4 8.01 5.91 7.37
CA ILE A 4 7.08 5.50 8.44
C ILE A 4 5.81 6.37 8.40
N ILE A 5 5.95 7.67 8.19
CA ILE A 5 4.82 8.59 8.06
C ILE A 5 3.97 8.18 6.85
N ALA A 6 4.59 7.94 5.69
CA ALA A 6 3.91 7.45 4.51
C ALA A 6 3.17 6.13 4.78
N LEU A 7 3.84 5.16 5.42
CA LEU A 7 3.25 3.87 5.78
C LEU A 7 2.02 4.01 6.68
N ILE A 8 2.01 4.94 7.64
CA ILE A 8 0.83 5.18 8.49
C ILE A 8 -0.37 5.61 7.64
N PHE A 9 -0.19 6.56 6.72
CA PHE A 9 -1.27 7.00 5.84
C PHE A 9 -1.73 5.89 4.87
N LEU A 10 -0.77 5.18 4.26
CA LEU A 10 -1.07 4.14 3.28
C LEU A 10 -1.75 2.92 3.91
N THR A 11 -1.29 2.49 5.08
CA THR A 11 -1.94 1.39 5.82
C THR A 11 -3.31 1.79 6.34
N LYS A 12 -3.53 3.05 6.74
CA LYS A 12 -4.86 3.56 7.09
C LYS A 12 -5.81 3.46 5.90
N ASN A 13 -5.39 3.94 4.72
CA ASN A 13 -6.19 3.87 3.50
C ASN A 13 -6.56 2.44 3.10
N ILE A 14 -5.59 1.51 3.14
CA ILE A 14 -5.84 0.09 2.84
C ILE A 14 -6.75 -0.54 3.90
N GLY A 15 -6.59 -0.17 5.17
CA GLY A 15 -7.46 -0.63 6.24
C GLY A 15 -8.92 -0.23 6.02
N GLU A 16 -9.17 1.04 5.69
CA GLU A 16 -10.52 1.53 5.37
C GLU A 16 -11.11 0.81 4.16
N LYS A 17 -10.30 0.62 3.11
CA LYS A 17 -10.71 -0.14 1.92
C LYS A 17 -11.01 -1.60 2.23
N ALA A 18 -10.23 -2.23 3.10
CA ALA A 18 -10.50 -3.60 3.56
C ALA A 18 -11.82 -3.69 4.32
N THR A 19 -12.09 -2.75 5.23
CA THR A 19 -13.35 -2.70 5.98
C THR A 19 -14.55 -2.54 5.04
N ARG A 20 -14.49 -1.63 4.05
CA ARG A 20 -15.56 -1.46 3.05
C ARG A 20 -15.83 -2.74 2.25
N LYS A 21 -14.79 -3.53 2.02
CA LYS A 21 -14.87 -4.81 1.29
C LYS A 21 -15.19 -6.00 2.18
N GLY A 22 -15.54 -5.79 3.46
CA GLY A 22 -15.84 -6.86 4.42
C GLY A 22 -14.62 -7.72 4.78
N LEU A 23 -13.40 -7.25 4.51
CA LEU A 23 -12.16 -7.98 4.75
C LEU A 23 -11.53 -7.56 6.08
N PRO A 24 -10.79 -8.46 6.77
CA PRO A 24 -10.14 -8.13 8.04
C PRO A 24 -9.04 -7.09 7.84
N PRO A 25 -9.21 -5.84 8.34
CA PRO A 25 -8.29 -4.74 8.03
C PRO A 25 -6.88 -4.96 8.59
N GLY A 26 -6.75 -5.67 9.71
CA GLY A 26 -5.45 -5.98 10.30
C GLY A 26 -4.54 -6.80 9.39
N ARG A 27 -5.09 -7.79 8.67
CA ARG A 27 -4.31 -8.63 7.74
C ARG A 27 -3.82 -7.81 6.55
N TRP A 28 -4.70 -6.97 5.99
CA TRP A 28 -4.36 -6.14 4.84
C TRP A 28 -3.35 -5.03 5.18
N LYS A 29 -3.46 -4.43 6.37
CA LYS A 29 -2.44 -3.51 6.89
C LYS A 29 -1.07 -4.18 6.99
N LEU A 30 -1.02 -5.40 7.56
CA LEU A 30 0.23 -6.16 7.66
C LEU A 30 0.80 -6.48 6.27
N TYR A 31 -0.02 -6.91 5.32
CA TYR A 31 0.43 -7.17 3.95
C TYR A 31 0.97 -5.92 3.27
N THR A 32 0.37 -4.74 3.50
CA THR A 32 0.92 -3.47 3.00
C THR A 32 2.31 -3.18 3.55
N VAL A 33 2.52 -3.37 4.87
CA VAL A 33 3.83 -3.16 5.50
C VAL A 33 4.86 -4.14 4.93
N LEU A 34 4.51 -5.43 4.84
CA LEU A 34 5.41 -6.46 4.29
C LEU A 34 5.74 -6.21 2.81
N ALA A 35 4.74 -5.81 2.01
CA ALA A 35 4.94 -5.50 0.60
C ALA A 35 5.82 -4.27 0.40
N TRP A 36 5.69 -3.25 1.27
CA TRP A 36 6.55 -2.07 1.24
C TRP A 36 8.01 -2.43 1.48
N PHE A 37 8.31 -3.04 2.64
CA PHE A 37 9.68 -3.43 2.99
C PHE A 37 10.24 -4.47 2.02
N GLY A 38 9.43 -5.44 1.60
CA GLY A 38 9.84 -6.43 0.61
C GLY A 38 10.21 -5.79 -0.73
N ALA A 39 9.42 -4.83 -1.20
CA ALA A 39 9.70 -4.13 -2.45
C ALA A 39 10.86 -3.13 -2.34
N GLU A 40 11.12 -2.53 -1.18
CA GLU A 40 12.34 -1.75 -0.94
C GLU A 40 13.59 -2.62 -1.09
N VAL A 41 13.63 -3.78 -0.43
CA VAL A 41 14.78 -4.69 -0.48
C VAL A 41 14.98 -5.21 -1.91
N LEU A 42 13.91 -5.66 -2.57
CA LEU A 42 13.99 -6.11 -3.96
C LEU A 42 14.40 -4.97 -4.90
N GLY A 43 13.86 -3.76 -4.71
CA GLY A 43 14.22 -2.59 -5.49
C GLY A 43 15.68 -2.22 -5.33
N PHE A 44 16.22 -2.28 -4.11
CA PHE A 44 17.64 -2.03 -3.86
C PHE A 44 18.53 -3.06 -4.57
N ILE A 45 18.20 -4.35 -4.47
CA ILE A 45 18.94 -5.43 -5.16
C ILE A 45 18.89 -5.24 -6.68
N LEU A 46 17.70 -4.99 -7.23
CA LEU A 46 17.51 -4.77 -8.67
C LEU A 46 18.22 -3.51 -9.14
N GLY A 47 18.16 -2.43 -8.36
CA GLY A 47 18.85 -1.17 -8.65
C GLY A 47 20.37 -1.35 -8.66
N ALA A 48 20.92 -2.08 -7.69
CA ALA A 48 22.34 -2.43 -7.65
C ALA A 48 22.77 -3.27 -8.86
N MET A 49 21.93 -4.21 -9.29
CA MET A 49 22.19 -5.01 -10.49
C MET A 49 22.14 -4.20 -11.79
N LEU A 50 21.23 -3.22 -11.89
CA LEU A 50 21.04 -2.43 -13.11
C LEU A 50 22.01 -1.26 -13.25
N PHE A 51 22.30 -0.57 -12.15
CA PHE A 51 23.05 0.69 -12.15
C PHE A 51 24.41 0.60 -11.45
N GLY A 52 24.75 -0.56 -10.86
CA GLY A 52 25.92 -0.74 -10.01
C GLY A 52 25.76 -0.07 -8.64
N ASN A 53 26.82 -0.05 -7.84
CA ASN A 53 26.80 0.47 -6.46
C ASN A 53 27.37 1.90 -6.33
N GLU A 54 27.70 2.53 -7.45
CA GLU A 54 28.40 3.82 -7.47
C GLU A 54 27.45 4.99 -7.19
N ASN A 55 26.18 4.86 -7.60
CA ASN A 55 25.16 5.88 -7.40
C ASN A 55 24.15 5.48 -6.31
N LEU A 56 24.59 5.59 -5.06
CA LEU A 56 23.77 5.27 -3.88
C LEU A 56 22.45 6.04 -3.83
N ILE A 57 22.45 7.32 -4.23
CA ILE A 57 21.24 8.14 -4.26
C ILE A 57 20.24 7.58 -5.29
N GLY A 58 20.72 7.23 -6.48
CA GLY A 58 19.92 6.59 -7.52
C GLY A 58 19.31 5.26 -7.05
N LEU A 59 20.08 4.44 -6.35
CA LEU A 59 19.62 3.17 -5.78
C LEU A 59 18.52 3.39 -4.73
N MET A 60 18.69 4.35 -3.82
CA MET A 60 17.70 4.67 -2.80
C MET A 60 16.39 5.18 -3.42
N LEU A 61 16.46 6.06 -4.42
CA LEU A 61 15.28 6.55 -5.13
C LEU A 61 14.57 5.45 -5.90
N PHE A 62 15.33 4.56 -6.55
CA PHE A 62 14.79 3.42 -7.26
C PHE A 62 14.08 2.45 -6.30
N ALA A 63 14.71 2.12 -5.17
CA ALA A 63 14.10 1.30 -4.12
C ALA A 63 12.81 1.93 -3.57
N MET A 64 12.78 3.26 -3.40
CA MET A 64 11.58 3.98 -2.98
C MET A 64 10.43 3.86 -4.00
N VAL A 65 10.73 3.97 -5.29
CA VAL A 65 9.73 3.76 -6.36
C VAL A 65 9.21 2.32 -6.32
N CYS A 66 10.08 1.33 -6.11
CA CYS A 66 9.67 -0.06 -5.92
C CYS A 66 8.77 -0.23 -4.68
N ALA A 67 9.08 0.42 -3.56
CA ALA A 67 8.26 0.41 -2.34
C ALA A 67 6.81 0.87 -2.61
N VAL A 68 6.68 2.00 -3.31
CA VAL A 68 5.38 2.51 -3.76
C VAL A 68 4.69 1.50 -4.69
N GLY A 69 5.44 0.85 -5.57
CA GLY A 69 4.95 -0.26 -6.40
C GLY A 69 4.39 -1.43 -5.58
N GLY A 70 5.07 -1.82 -4.50
CA GLY A 70 4.60 -2.83 -3.54
C GLY A 70 3.26 -2.45 -2.90
N TYR A 71 3.12 -1.20 -2.48
CA TYR A 71 1.83 -0.66 -2.01
C TYR A 71 0.74 -0.72 -3.08
N LEU A 72 1.05 -0.29 -4.31
CA LEU A 72 0.09 -0.29 -5.43
C LEU A 72 -0.37 -1.71 -5.78
N LEU A 73 0.52 -2.69 -5.66
CA LEU A 73 0.17 -4.10 -5.86
C LEU A 73 -0.85 -4.58 -4.81
N ILE A 74 -0.68 -4.21 -3.55
CA ILE A 74 -1.67 -4.52 -2.50
C ILE A 74 -2.99 -3.79 -2.76
N LYS A 75 -2.94 -2.51 -3.15
CA LYS A 75 -4.13 -1.74 -3.52
C LYS A 75 -4.90 -2.39 -4.67
N TYR A 76 -4.18 -2.80 -5.72
CA TYR A 76 -4.77 -3.50 -6.86
C TYR A 76 -5.38 -4.84 -6.47
N ASN A 77 -4.74 -5.60 -5.57
CA ASN A 77 -5.28 -6.88 -5.11
C ASN A 77 -6.55 -6.71 -4.27
N ILE A 78 -6.57 -5.74 -3.35
CA ILE A 78 -7.76 -5.51 -2.54
C ILE A 78 -8.93 -4.97 -3.38
N ASP A 79 -8.64 -4.22 -4.44
CA ASP A 79 -9.66 -3.69 -5.36
C ASP A 79 -10.39 -4.75 -6.18
N LYS A 80 -9.86 -5.97 -6.28
CA LYS A 80 -10.52 -7.10 -6.92
C LYS A 80 -11.65 -7.71 -6.08
N TYR A 81 -11.67 -7.46 -4.78
CA TYR A 81 -12.72 -8.00 -3.92
C TYR A 81 -13.99 -7.15 -4.08
N PRO A 82 -15.18 -7.78 -4.12
CA PRO A 82 -16.44 -7.04 -4.18
C PRO A 82 -16.61 -6.19 -2.92
N ASP A 83 -17.29 -5.06 -3.05
CA ASP A 83 -17.68 -4.25 -1.91
C ASP A 83 -18.75 -5.01 -1.11
N ASN A 84 -18.72 -4.89 0.22
CA ASN A 84 -19.71 -5.54 1.07
C ASN A 84 -21.09 -4.92 0.79
N PRO A 85 -22.16 -5.69 0.51
CA PRO A 85 -23.49 -5.14 0.29
C PRO A 85 -23.95 -4.19 1.42
N ASP A 86 -23.60 -4.47 2.68
CA ASP A 86 -23.93 -3.59 3.82
C ASP A 86 -23.22 -2.23 3.76
N SER A 87 -22.10 -2.11 3.03
CA SER A 87 -21.36 -0.84 2.90
C SER A 87 -22.03 0.16 1.95
N LEU A 88 -22.93 -0.28 1.08
CA LEU A 88 -23.69 0.60 0.18
C LEU A 88 -24.76 1.39 0.93
N ASP A 89 -25.39 0.78 1.93
CA ASP A 89 -26.40 1.42 2.77
C ASP A 89 -25.78 2.52 3.65
N ASP A 90 -24.58 2.30 4.18
CA ASP A 90 -23.82 3.31 4.94
C ASP A 90 -23.46 4.55 4.10
N ASP A 91 -23.08 4.35 2.84
CA ASP A 91 -22.78 5.45 1.92
C ASP A 91 -24.05 6.25 1.59
N ILE A 92 -25.20 5.60 1.36
CA ILE A 92 -26.50 6.25 1.12
C ILE A 92 -26.95 7.07 2.33
N ASN A 93 -26.82 6.51 3.54
CA ASN A 93 -27.23 7.17 4.78
C ASN A 93 -26.39 8.43 5.11
N ARG A 94 -25.18 8.55 4.55
CA ARG A 94 -24.32 9.72 4.69
C ARG A 94 -24.63 10.86 3.71
N ILE A 95 -25.36 10.60 2.63
CA ILE A 95 -25.69 11.62 1.62
C ILE A 95 -26.72 12.63 2.17
N GLY A 96 -27.57 12.22 3.11
CA GLY A 96 -28.65 13.06 3.65
C GLY A 96 -28.34 13.82 4.95
N ASN A 97 -27.12 13.68 5.52
CA ASN A 97 -26.78 14.18 6.85
C ASN A 97 -25.69 15.26 6.81
N ASN A 98 -25.98 16.37 6.11
CA ASN A 98 -25.24 17.64 6.16
C ASN A 98 -26.15 18.77 6.64
#